data_AF-A0A5A5RRA7-F1
#
_entry.id   AF-A0A5A5RRA7-F1
#
_cell.length_a   1.000
_cell.length_b   1.000
_cell.length_c   1.000
_cell.angle_alpha   90.00
_cell.angle_beta   90.00
_cell.angle_gamma   90.00
#
_symmetry.space_group_name_H-M   'P 1'
#
loop_
_entity.id
_entity.type
_entity.pdbx_description
1 polymer ?
#
loop_
_entity_poly.entity_id
_entity_poly.type
_entity_poly.pdbx_seq_one_letter_code
_entity_poly.pdbx_strand_id
1 'polypeptide(L)'
;MTWTPLQAAPLPCLDSGNDCLRTLTDAAIERSPELQTLDERIDLIDRRLQLAGQRIDQANARQWTGYLTTDPIAILQNLFGGGQVQQQRMAITDLEIRAADLEAARAELERQRAAKRSQIGEQVLMLVIAYETAGDRERAILAQLSNHDLLTRITEIDYRLGGSSTETYLTRIQQFSF
;
A
#
# COMPACT_ATOMS: atom_id res chain seq x y z
N MET A 1 -27.53 12.42 3.52
CA MET A 1 -26.25 11.91 2.99
C MET A 1 -26.36 10.40 2.96
N THR A 2 -26.66 9.84 1.79
CA THR A 2 -26.81 8.39 1.60
C THR A 2 -25.43 7.79 1.40
N TRP A 3 -24.95 7.01 2.37
CA TRP A 3 -23.74 6.23 2.22
C TRP A 3 -24.03 5.13 1.20
N THR A 4 -23.47 5.23 0.00
CA THR A 4 -23.52 4.18 -1.00
C THR A 4 -22.53 3.11 -0.55
N PRO A 5 -22.96 1.89 -0.19
CA PRO A 5 -22.02 0.81 0.03
C PRO A 5 -21.38 0.54 -1.33
N LEU A 6 -20.09 0.87 -1.47
CA LEU A 6 -19.25 0.27 -2.50
C LEU A 6 -19.50 -1.24 -2.38
N GLN A 7 -19.99 -1.86 -3.45
CA GLN A 7 -20.13 -3.31 -3.54
C GLN A 7 -18.72 -3.91 -3.46
N ALA A 8 -18.19 -3.99 -2.25
CA ALA A 8 -16.97 -4.70 -1.96
C ALA A 8 -17.31 -6.17 -2.16
N ALA A 9 -16.51 -6.84 -3.01
CA ALA A 9 -16.51 -8.30 -3.04
C ALA A 9 -16.46 -8.82 -1.58
N PRO A 10 -17.21 -9.89 -1.25
CA PRO A 10 -17.26 -10.40 0.11
C PRO A 10 -15.84 -10.61 0.63
N LEU A 11 -15.52 -9.97 1.76
CA LEU A 11 -14.22 -10.10 2.39
C LEU A 11 -14.08 -11.55 2.88
N PRO A 12 -12.98 -12.24 2.58
CA PRO A 12 -12.82 -13.65 2.88
C PRO A 12 -12.76 -13.93 4.39
N CYS A 13 -12.35 -12.94 5.18
CA CYS A 13 -12.18 -13.03 6.63
C CYS A 13 -12.14 -11.61 7.23
N LEU A 14 -12.34 -11.51 8.55
CA LEU A 14 -12.37 -10.26 9.33
C LEU A 14 -11.81 -10.53 10.74
N ASP A 15 -10.55 -10.92 10.82
CA ASP A 15 -9.85 -11.20 12.07
C ASP A 15 -8.39 -10.71 12.02
N SER A 16 -7.80 -10.47 13.19
CA SER A 16 -6.42 -10.04 13.38
C SER A 16 -5.39 -11.18 13.23
N GLY A 17 -5.82 -12.35 12.74
CA GLY A 17 -4.93 -13.44 12.39
C GLY A 17 -4.01 -13.08 11.22
N ASN A 18 -2.75 -13.55 11.29
CA ASN A 18 -1.74 -13.23 10.28
C ASN A 18 -2.15 -13.61 8.85
N ASP A 19 -2.81 -14.76 8.67
CA ASP A 19 -3.23 -15.23 7.34
C ASP A 19 -4.39 -14.39 6.78
N CYS A 20 -5.31 -13.98 7.65
CA CYS A 20 -6.40 -13.09 7.27
C CYS A 20 -5.88 -11.69 6.89
N LEU A 21 -5.04 -11.11 7.76
CA LEU A 21 -4.44 -9.80 7.52
C LEU A 21 -3.61 -9.76 6.24
N ARG A 22 -2.86 -10.82 5.93
CA ARG A 22 -2.13 -10.91 4.65
C ARG A 22 -3.07 -10.90 3.47
N THR A 23 -4.11 -11.73 3.49
CA THR A 23 -5.10 -11.81 2.40
C THR A 23 -5.82 -10.47 2.19
N LEU A 24 -6.23 -9.81 3.27
CA LEU A 24 -6.88 -8.50 3.23
C LEU A 24 -5.93 -7.41 2.72
N THR A 25 -4.67 -7.44 3.16
CA THR A 25 -3.64 -6.49 2.74
C THR A 25 -3.31 -6.67 1.26
N ASP A 26 -3.16 -7.91 0.78
CA ASP A 26 -2.89 -8.21 -0.63
C ASP A 26 -4.05 -7.76 -1.52
N ALA A 27 -5.30 -8.02 -1.11
CA ALA A 27 -6.48 -7.55 -1.82
C ALA A 27 -6.60 -6.01 -1.83
N ALA A 28 -6.19 -5.34 -0.75
CA ALA A 28 -6.17 -3.87 -0.67
C ALA A 28 -5.07 -3.27 -1.55
N ILE A 29 -3.90 -3.92 -1.62
CA ILE A 29 -2.79 -3.54 -2.49
C ILE A 29 -3.20 -3.64 -3.97
N GLU A 30 -3.81 -4.75 -4.37
CA GLU A 30 -4.21 -5.00 -5.76
C GLU A 30 -5.22 -3.97 -6.28
N ARG A 31 -6.13 -3.52 -5.40
CA ARG A 31 -7.17 -2.55 -5.75
C ARG A 31 -6.74 -1.09 -5.56
N SER A 32 -5.53 -0.83 -5.07
CA SER A 32 -5.08 0.54 -4.80
C SER A 32 -4.72 1.27 -6.09
N PRO A 33 -5.45 2.34 -6.48
CA PRO A 33 -5.15 3.09 -7.69
C PRO A 33 -3.80 3.81 -7.59
N GLU A 34 -3.40 4.25 -6.39
CA GLU A 34 -2.10 4.89 -6.18
C GLU A 34 -0.94 3.94 -6.52
N LEU A 35 -1.02 2.68 -6.06
CA LEU A 35 0.01 1.68 -6.36
C LEU A 35 0.02 1.31 -7.85
N GLN A 36 -1.15 1.22 -8.49
CA GLN A 36 -1.23 1.02 -9.93
C GLN A 36 -0.54 2.15 -10.71
N THR A 37 -0.75 3.41 -10.31
CA THR A 37 -0.06 4.54 -10.97
C THR A 37 1.45 4.53 -10.76
N LEU A 38 1.94 4.04 -9.61
CA LEU A 38 3.38 3.88 -9.38
C LEU A 38 3.96 2.77 -10.24
N ASP A 39 3.24 1.64 -10.34
CA ASP A 39 3.64 0.50 -11.17
C ASP A 39 3.69 0.89 -12.65
N GLU A 40 2.71 1.62 -13.16
CA GLU A 40 2.72 2.17 -14.53
C GLU A 40 3.91 3.09 -14.79
N ARG A 41 4.28 3.92 -13.80
CA ARG A 41 5.45 4.82 -13.91
C ARG A 41 6.76 4.06 -13.93
N ILE A 42 6.90 3.03 -13.09
CA ILE A 42 8.08 2.16 -13.05
C ILE A 42 8.20 1.42 -14.39
N ASP A 43 7.11 0.81 -14.88
CA ASP A 43 7.08 0.12 -16.17
C ASP A 43 7.48 1.04 -17.34
N LEU A 44 7.02 2.30 -17.30
CA LEU A 44 7.37 3.28 -18.31
C LEU A 44 8.86 3.65 -18.27
N ILE A 45 9.46 3.75 -17.07
CA ILE A 45 10.90 3.98 -16.93
C ILE A 45 11.68 2.74 -17.38
N ASP A 46 11.23 1.53 -17.06
CA ASP A 46 11.87 0.28 -17.47
C ASP A 46 11.93 0.14 -18.99
N ARG A 47 10.84 0.49 -19.68
CA ARG A 47 10.84 0.57 -21.15
C ARG A 47 11.83 1.60 -21.68
N ARG A 48 11.94 2.77 -21.02
CA ARG A 48 12.90 3.80 -21.42
C ARG A 48 14.35 3.36 -21.21
N LEU A 49 14.64 2.67 -20.12
CA LEU A 49 15.96 2.09 -19.82
C LEU A 49 16.34 1.04 -20.86
N GLN A 50 15.41 0.13 -21.20
CA GLN A 50 15.63 -0.85 -22.27
C GLN A 50 15.95 -0.18 -23.61
N LEU A 51 15.19 0.84 -23.99
CA LEU A 51 15.44 1.60 -25.22
C LEU A 51 16.76 2.38 -25.15
N ALA A 52 17.12 2.93 -24.00
CA ALA A 52 18.39 3.64 -23.80
C ALA A 52 19.58 2.68 -23.94
N GLY A 53 19.52 1.50 -23.32
CA GLY A 53 20.53 0.45 -23.46
C GLY A 53 20.71 0.02 -24.92
N GLN A 54 19.62 -0.27 -25.64
CA GLN A 54 19.69 -0.60 -27.06
C GLN A 54 20.36 0.50 -27.90
N ARG A 55 20.11 1.78 -27.59
CA ARG A 55 20.72 2.92 -28.30
C ARG A 55 22.21 3.03 -27.99
N ILE A 56 22.61 2.81 -26.74
CA ILE A 56 24.01 2.79 -26.32
C ILE A 56 24.74 1.65 -27.04
N ASP A 57 24.18 0.45 -27.08
CA ASP A 57 24.77 -0.72 -27.75
C ASP A 57 24.93 -0.48 -29.26
N GLN A 58 23.91 0.07 -29.92
CA GLN A 58 23.97 0.42 -31.34
C GLN A 58 25.00 1.52 -31.62
N ALA A 59 25.11 2.52 -30.74
CA ALA A 59 26.11 3.58 -30.87
C ALA A 59 27.53 3.03 -30.67
N ASN A 60 27.73 2.18 -29.66
CA ASN A 60 28.98 1.46 -29.41
C ASN A 60 29.39 0.61 -30.62
N ALA A 61 28.46 -0.13 -31.22
CA ALA A 61 28.72 -0.95 -32.40
C ALA A 61 29.11 -0.15 -33.65
N ARG A 62 28.80 1.16 -33.71
CA ARG A 62 29.13 2.05 -34.84
C ARG A 62 30.36 2.92 -34.61
N GLN A 63 30.98 2.88 -33.42
CA GLN A 63 32.14 3.75 -33.11
C GLN A 63 33.29 3.63 -34.12
N TRP A 64 33.47 2.45 -34.73
CA TRP A 64 34.51 2.23 -35.74
C TRP A 64 34.33 3.08 -37.00
N THR A 65 33.10 3.48 -37.35
CA THR A 65 32.84 4.25 -38.58
C THR A 65 33.42 5.66 -38.50
N GLY A 66 33.59 6.23 -37.29
CA GLY A 66 34.21 7.54 -37.10
C GLY A 66 35.70 7.56 -37.50
N TYR A 67 36.35 6.40 -37.56
CA TYR A 67 37.74 6.25 -37.99
C TYR A 67 37.88 6.05 -39.51
N LEU A 68 36.80 5.70 -40.21
CA LEU A 68 36.81 5.50 -41.65
C LEU A 68 36.40 6.79 -42.36
N THR A 69 37.36 7.67 -42.56
CA THR A 69 37.19 8.88 -43.37
C THR A 69 38.27 8.97 -44.43
N THR A 70 37.88 9.34 -45.65
CA THR A 70 38.80 9.59 -46.78
C THR A 70 39.17 11.07 -46.93
N ASP A 71 38.63 11.95 -46.07
CA ASP A 71 38.91 13.38 -46.09
C ASP A 71 40.15 13.72 -45.23
N PRO A 72 41.22 14.30 -45.81
CA PRO A 72 42.44 14.65 -45.08
C PRO A 72 42.22 15.65 -43.93
N ILE A 73 41.22 16.54 -44.04
CA ILE A 73 40.90 17.49 -42.96
C ILE A 73 40.28 16.74 -41.77
N ALA A 74 39.39 15.80 -42.04
CA ALA A 74 38.76 14.98 -41.01
C ALA A 74 39.78 14.07 -40.29
N ILE A 75 40.79 13.56 -41.00
CA ILE A 75 41.90 12.80 -40.39
C ILE A 75 42.67 13.66 -39.39
N LEU A 76 43.05 14.89 -39.78
CA LEU A 76 43.74 15.82 -38.89
C LEU A 76 42.87 16.15 -37.67
N GLN A 77 41.59 16.45 -37.86
CA GLN A 77 40.68 16.72 -36.74
C GLN A 77 40.53 15.52 -35.80
N ASN A 78 40.43 14.30 -36.33
CA ASN A 78 40.40 13.07 -35.51
C ASN A 78 41.71 12.88 -34.71
N LEU A 79 42.87 13.22 -35.29
CA LEU A 79 44.18 13.11 -34.64
C LEU A 79 44.36 14.11 -33.49
N PHE A 80 43.87 15.33 -33.67
CA PHE A 80 43.97 16.42 -32.68
C PHE A 80 42.77 16.46 -31.69
N GLY A 81 41.94 15.41 -31.66
CA GLY A 81 40.80 15.31 -30.73
C GLY A 81 39.63 16.25 -31.04
N GLY A 82 39.59 16.88 -32.21
CA GLY A 82 38.47 17.75 -32.64
C GLY A 82 37.44 17.04 -33.54
N GLY A 83 37.70 15.80 -33.95
CA GLY A 83 36.96 15.12 -35.01
C GLY A 83 35.70 14.35 -34.56
N GLN A 84 35.05 13.71 -35.53
CA GLN A 84 33.75 13.04 -35.37
C GLN A 84 33.77 11.92 -34.30
N VAL A 85 34.94 11.30 -34.07
CA VAL A 85 35.13 10.27 -33.05
C VAL A 85 34.89 10.82 -31.64
N GLN A 86 35.34 12.04 -31.34
CA GLN A 86 35.15 12.66 -30.02
C GLN A 86 33.68 13.03 -29.80
N GLN A 87 33.02 13.55 -30.84
CA GLN A 87 31.60 13.88 -30.79
C GLN A 87 30.73 12.64 -30.53
N GLN A 88 31.03 11.51 -31.18
CA GLN A 88 30.33 10.24 -30.95
C GLN A 88 30.50 9.73 -29.51
N ARG A 89 31.72 9.79 -28.95
CA ARG A 89 31.97 9.40 -27.55
C ARG A 89 31.18 10.27 -26.57
N MET A 90 31.17 11.59 -26.76
CA MET A 90 30.40 12.50 -25.92
C MET A 90 28.90 12.18 -25.96
N ALA A 91 28.35 11.86 -27.15
CA ALA A 91 26.95 11.49 -27.29
C ALA A 91 26.62 10.17 -26.56
N ILE A 92 27.54 9.20 -26.57
CA ILE A 92 27.37 7.94 -25.83
C ILE A 92 27.38 8.19 -24.32
N THR A 93 28.34 8.97 -23.82
CA THR A 93 28.42 9.30 -22.39
C THR A 93 27.20 10.08 -21.91
N ASP A 94 26.64 10.99 -22.71
CA ASP A 94 25.37 11.67 -22.39
C ASP A 94 24.20 10.68 -22.28
N LEU A 95 24.13 9.67 -23.17
CA LEU A 95 23.12 8.62 -23.08
C LEU A 95 23.30 7.75 -21.81
N GLU A 96 24.53 7.42 -21.45
CA GLU A 96 24.85 6.65 -20.23
C GLU A 96 24.47 7.43 -18.97
N ILE A 97 24.76 8.73 -18.91
CA ILE A 97 24.36 9.60 -17.79
C ILE A 97 22.83 9.62 -17.66
N ARG A 98 22.11 9.81 -18.76
CA ARG A 98 20.64 9.81 -18.75
C ARG A 98 20.07 8.45 -18.34
N ALA A 99 20.71 7.35 -18.72
CA ALA A 99 20.32 6.02 -18.26
C ALA A 99 20.50 5.89 -16.74
N ALA A 100 21.62 6.37 -16.19
CA ALA A 100 21.86 6.38 -14.74
C ALA A 100 20.83 7.25 -13.99
N ASP A 101 20.46 8.42 -14.53
CA ASP A 101 19.41 9.26 -13.95
C ASP A 101 18.05 8.55 -13.93
N LEU A 102 17.73 7.80 -14.98
CA LEU A 102 16.50 7.00 -15.05
C LEU A 102 16.51 5.85 -14.03
N GLU A 103 17.64 5.18 -13.83
CA GLU A 103 17.80 4.15 -12.80
C GLU A 103 17.62 4.73 -11.39
N ALA A 104 18.16 5.92 -11.13
CA ALA A 104 17.97 6.61 -9.87
C ALA A 104 16.49 6.97 -9.63
N ALA A 105 15.80 7.48 -10.66
CA ALA A 105 14.37 7.79 -10.59
C ALA A 105 13.51 6.53 -10.35
N ARG A 106 13.86 5.41 -11.01
CA ARG A 106 13.23 4.10 -10.80
C ARG A 106 13.36 3.66 -9.34
N ALA A 107 14.56 3.71 -8.79
CA ALA A 107 14.84 3.31 -7.41
C ALA A 107 14.03 4.14 -6.40
N GLU A 108 13.86 5.44 -6.64
CA GLU A 108 13.03 6.30 -5.78
C GLU A 108 11.55 5.90 -5.84
N LEU A 109 11.00 5.59 -7.03
CA LEU A 109 9.63 5.10 -7.15
C LEU A 109 9.43 3.74 -6.46
N GLU A 110 10.41 2.85 -6.54
CA GLU A 110 10.35 1.56 -5.83
C GLU A 110 10.31 1.74 -4.30
N ARG A 111 11.06 2.71 -3.76
CA ARG A 111 10.96 3.07 -2.33
C ARG A 111 9.58 3.60 -1.98
N GLN A 112 9.03 4.50 -2.79
CA GLN A 112 7.68 5.05 -2.57
C GLN A 112 6.62 3.95 -2.62
N ARG A 113 6.73 3.01 -3.56
CA ARG A 113 5.87 1.84 -3.66
C ARG A 113 5.96 0.99 -2.39
N ALA A 114 7.16 0.68 -1.90
CA ALA A 114 7.36 -0.09 -0.68
C ALA A 114 6.75 0.61 0.55
N ALA A 115 6.98 1.92 0.70
CA ALA A 115 6.41 2.73 1.78
C ALA A 115 4.86 2.71 1.74
N LYS A 116 4.27 2.85 0.55
CA LYS A 116 2.80 2.80 0.37
C LYS A 116 2.23 1.42 0.69
N ARG A 117 2.89 0.34 0.28
CA ARG A 117 2.47 -1.03 0.66
C ARG A 117 2.49 -1.23 2.17
N SER A 118 3.52 -0.73 2.85
CA SER A 118 3.59 -0.76 4.31
C SER A 118 2.46 0.06 4.95
N GLN A 119 2.18 1.26 4.43
CA GLN A 119 1.11 2.12 4.90
C GLN A 119 -0.27 1.45 4.77
N ILE A 120 -0.53 0.78 3.65
CA ILE A 120 -1.79 0.04 3.44
C ILE A 120 -1.91 -1.09 4.45
N GLY A 121 -0.85 -1.87 4.66
CA GLY A 121 -0.85 -2.96 5.65
C GLY A 121 -1.16 -2.47 7.07
N GLU A 122 -0.58 -1.34 7.48
CA GLU A 122 -0.86 -0.72 8.78
C GLU A 122 -2.31 -0.24 8.89
N GLN A 123 -2.85 0.38 7.83
CA GLN A 123 -4.25 0.82 7.81
C GLN A 123 -5.22 -0.35 7.90
N VAL A 124 -4.97 -1.43 7.15
CA VAL A 124 -5.79 -2.65 7.20
C VAL A 124 -5.77 -3.23 8.60
N LEU A 125 -4.60 -3.36 9.21
CA LEU A 125 -4.47 -3.84 10.59
C LEU A 125 -5.26 -2.98 11.57
N MET A 126 -5.11 -1.65 11.52
CA MET A 126 -5.84 -0.73 12.39
C MET A 126 -7.36 -0.87 12.22
N LEU A 127 -7.85 -0.98 10.99
CA LEU A 127 -9.27 -1.13 10.70
C LEU A 127 -9.81 -2.46 11.24
N VAL A 128 -9.06 -3.55 11.10
CA VAL A 128 -9.44 -4.87 11.63
C VAL A 128 -9.49 -4.86 13.16
N ILE A 129 -8.48 -4.29 13.82
CA ILE A 129 -8.49 -4.16 15.29
C ILE A 129 -9.68 -3.28 15.73
N ALA A 130 -9.93 -2.17 15.04
CA ALA A 130 -11.07 -1.31 15.36
C ALA A 130 -12.40 -2.06 15.21
N TYR A 131 -12.53 -2.91 14.20
CA TYR A 131 -13.68 -3.77 14.00
C TYR A 131 -13.83 -4.81 15.13
N GLU A 132 -12.76 -5.52 15.49
CA GLU A 132 -12.78 -6.51 16.58
C GLU A 132 -13.15 -5.87 17.92
N THR A 133 -12.52 -4.74 18.26
CA THR A 133 -12.83 -4.02 19.50
C THR A 133 -14.26 -3.50 19.55
N ALA A 134 -14.85 -3.11 18.40
CA ALA A 134 -16.26 -2.76 18.33
C ALA A 134 -17.17 -3.97 18.62
N GLY A 135 -16.84 -5.13 18.05
CA GLY A 135 -17.56 -6.38 18.30
C GLY A 135 -17.44 -6.88 19.75
N ASP A 136 -16.27 -6.73 20.36
CA ASP A 136 -16.07 -7.05 21.78
C ASP A 136 -16.91 -6.15 22.69
N ARG A 137 -17.00 -4.85 22.38
CA ARG A 137 -17.84 -3.91 23.14
C ARG A 137 -19.32 -4.28 23.04
N GLU A 138 -19.80 -4.63 21.85
CA GLU A 138 -21.18 -5.09 21.67
C GLU A 138 -21.45 -6.34 22.51
N ARG A 139 -20.57 -7.34 22.45
CA ARG A 139 -20.69 -8.56 23.26
C ARG A 139 -20.68 -8.27 24.76
N ALA A 140 -19.84 -7.35 25.23
CA ALA A 140 -19.80 -6.95 26.63
C ALA A 140 -21.10 -6.27 27.09
N ILE A 141 -21.64 -5.36 26.26
CA ILE A 141 -22.92 -4.68 26.55
C ILE A 141 -24.06 -5.69 26.57
N LEU A 142 -24.13 -6.61 25.61
CA LEU A 142 -25.17 -7.64 25.57
C LEU A 142 -25.09 -8.59 26.78
N ALA A 143 -23.87 -8.95 27.20
CA ALA A 143 -23.67 -9.76 28.39
C ALA A 143 -24.16 -9.04 29.66
N GLN A 144 -23.84 -7.75 29.81
CA GLN A 144 -24.34 -6.91 30.91
C GLN A 144 -25.87 -6.85 30.90
N LEU A 145 -26.48 -6.56 29.75
CA LEU A 145 -27.93 -6.47 29.61
C LEU A 145 -28.62 -7.78 29.98
N SER A 146 -28.09 -8.93 29.53
CA SER A 146 -28.64 -10.24 29.87
C SER A 146 -28.55 -10.55 31.37
N ASN A 147 -27.48 -10.12 32.02
CA ASN A 147 -27.30 -10.28 33.47
C ASN A 147 -28.29 -9.42 34.25
N HIS A 148 -28.49 -8.17 33.82
CA HIS A 148 -29.48 -7.26 34.42
C HIS A 148 -30.91 -7.82 34.34
N ASP A 149 -31.31 -8.39 33.20
CA ASP A 149 -32.63 -9.02 33.07
C ASP A 149 -32.80 -10.20 34.04
N LEU A 150 -31.79 -11.08 34.13
CA LEU A 150 -31.82 -12.22 35.04
C LEU A 150 -31.88 -11.80 36.51
N LEU A 151 -31.06 -10.81 36.91
CA LEU A 151 -31.07 -10.29 38.28
C LEU A 151 -32.42 -9.66 38.62
N THR A 152 -33.01 -8.91 37.70
CA THR A 152 -34.35 -8.32 37.89
C THR A 152 -35.39 -9.41 38.17
N ARG A 153 -35.40 -10.48 37.37
CA ARG A 153 -36.32 -11.63 37.58
C ARG A 153 -36.09 -12.35 38.91
N ILE A 154 -34.84 -12.61 39.29
CA ILE A 154 -34.51 -13.26 40.56
C ILE A 154 -35.01 -12.42 41.73
N THR A 155 -34.78 -11.10 41.68
CA THR A 155 -35.21 -10.19 42.74
C THR A 155 -36.73 -10.06 42.84
N GLU A 156 -37.45 -10.14 41.72
CA GLU A 156 -38.91 -10.20 41.72
C GLU A 156 -39.43 -11.50 42.36
N ILE A 157 -38.82 -12.64 42.05
CA ILE A 157 -39.18 -13.93 42.64
C ILE A 157 -38.94 -13.90 44.15
N ASP A 158 -37.78 -13.41 44.59
CA ASP A 158 -37.42 -13.29 46.02
C ASP A 158 -38.41 -12.39 46.79
N TYR A 159 -38.80 -11.26 46.19
CA TYR A 159 -39.82 -10.38 46.76
C TYR A 159 -41.20 -11.07 46.86
N ARG A 160 -41.65 -11.75 45.80
CA ARG A 160 -42.95 -12.46 45.78
C ARG A 160 -43.02 -13.61 46.78
N LEU A 161 -41.90 -14.25 47.08
CA LEU A 161 -41.79 -15.31 48.09
C LEU A 161 -41.65 -14.76 49.52
N GLY A 162 -41.62 -13.44 49.70
CA GLY A 162 -41.50 -12.79 51.01
C GLY A 162 -40.09 -12.78 51.58
N GLY A 163 -39.07 -13.08 50.75
CA GLY A 163 -37.65 -13.08 51.15
C GLY A 163 -37.05 -11.67 51.32
N SER A 164 -37.68 -10.64 50.73
CA SER A 164 -37.22 -9.25 50.81
C SER A 164 -38.35 -8.27 51.14
N SER A 165 -38.00 -7.08 51.64
CA SER A 165 -38.95 -5.98 51.80
C SER A 165 -39.17 -5.23 50.48
N THR A 166 -40.29 -4.52 50.37
CA THR A 166 -40.63 -3.68 49.19
C THR A 166 -39.61 -2.57 48.96
N GLU A 167 -39.08 -1.99 50.03
CA GLU A 167 -38.06 -0.94 49.94
C GLU A 167 -36.76 -1.49 49.31
N THR A 168 -36.29 -2.66 49.76
CA THR A 168 -35.11 -3.32 49.18
C THR A 168 -35.33 -3.70 47.71
N TYR A 169 -36.53 -4.14 47.35
CA TYR A 169 -36.89 -4.46 45.95
C TYR A 169 -36.82 -3.22 45.06
N LEU A 170 -37.44 -2.10 45.46
CA LEU A 170 -37.45 -0.86 44.70
C LEU A 170 -36.04 -0.28 44.50
N THR A 171 -35.20 -0.28 45.55
CA THR A 171 -33.81 0.16 45.43
C THR A 171 -33.02 -0.71 44.46
N ARG A 172 -33.24 -2.03 44.49
CA ARG A 172 -32.49 -2.99 43.67
C ARG A 172 -32.87 -2.92 42.19
N ILE A 173 -34.14 -2.68 41.86
CA ILE A 173 -34.58 -2.46 40.46
C ILE A 173 -34.10 -1.12 39.92
N GLN A 174 -34.14 -0.04 40.73
CA GLN A 174 -33.61 1.26 40.32
C GLN A 174 -32.12 1.17 39.95
N GLN A 175 -31.37 0.30 40.61
CA GLN A 175 -29.95 0.07 40.32
C GLN A 175 -29.72 -0.71 39.02
N PHE A 176 -30.73 -1.43 38.51
CA PHE A 176 -30.66 -2.18 37.25
C PHE A 176 -31.34 -1.49 36.07
N SER A 177 -32.02 -0.36 36.27
CA SER A 177 -32.79 0.36 35.24
C SER A 177 -32.07 1.57 34.64
N PHE A 178 -30.74 1.63 34.70
CA PHE A 178 -29.91 2.69 34.11
C PHE A 178 -29.07 2.18 32.95
#